data_AF-A0A938BGX3-F1
#
_entry.id   AF-A0A938BGX3-F1
#
_cell.length_a   1.000
_cell.length_b   1.000
_cell.length_c   1.000
_cell.angle_alpha   90.00
_cell.angle_beta   90.00
_cell.angle_gamma   90.00
#
_symmetry.space_group_name_H-M   'P 1'
#
loop_
_entity.id
_entity.type
_entity.pdbx_description
1 polymer ?
#
loop_
_entity_poly.entity_id
_entity_poly.type
_entity_poly.pdbx_seq_one_letter_code
_entity_poly.pdbx_strand_id
1 'polypeptide(L)'
;MFIKKLRKHLKVIFWIIAALIVPAFVFWGIGSAIRARNLSYIGKIFGKKIYYDEFKNTLNWLVVSKYADNVHNIHKYPTIYEDAWRRLILLEEAKKKNIKVSNQELASYIMLMPYFQRNNRFDSAAYRYLLGYQFGIDTKIFEDEARRTLMIAKLQQRIFTNYNPTENDIKNEYLRLNQVVKVDYIIFPLDNFKNLASVESVEIERYYNENKTSFKKPEQVDVEYIKVPIKPFEEGIEPKEEEIKSYYETHKEEFEIKEPGEEEKSLPETTKEKEGVETAKKELSKPQKSYRSLEEASYYIRKRLIMEEADKKAYKLVDSISEVLIDEPDMKKAADRFEIRLNETGFFSTDEPLRDIGFS
;
A
#
# COMPACT_ATOMS: atom_id res chain seq x y z
N MET A 1 -62.83 -13.42 -38.38
CA MET A 1 -63.14 -13.16 -36.95
C MET A 1 -62.21 -13.93 -35.98
N PHE A 2 -61.72 -15.14 -36.32
CA PHE A 2 -60.81 -15.95 -35.49
C PHE A 2 -59.42 -15.31 -35.20
N ILE A 3 -58.79 -14.67 -36.19
CA ILE A 3 -57.43 -14.10 -36.06
C ILE A 3 -57.36 -12.93 -35.05
N LYS A 4 -58.44 -12.13 -34.91
CA LYS A 4 -58.50 -11.05 -33.91
C LYS A 4 -58.63 -11.59 -32.48
N LYS A 5 -59.34 -12.70 -32.28
CA LYS A 5 -59.47 -13.37 -30.98
C LYS A 5 -58.15 -14.05 -30.58
N LEU A 6 -57.45 -14.66 -31.54
CA LEU A 6 -56.14 -15.29 -31.33
C LEU A 6 -55.06 -14.28 -30.89
N ARG A 7 -54.97 -13.11 -31.53
CA ARG A 7 -54.03 -12.03 -31.13
C ARG A 7 -54.29 -11.48 -29.72
N LYS A 8 -55.55 -11.48 -29.27
CA LYS A 8 -55.92 -11.00 -27.92
C LYS A 8 -55.44 -11.96 -26.84
N HIS A 9 -55.57 -13.27 -27.06
CA HIS A 9 -55.06 -14.28 -26.12
C HIS A 9 -53.53 -14.45 -26.19
N LEU A 10 -52.92 -14.29 -27.37
CA LEU A 10 -51.45 -14.31 -27.52
C LEU A 10 -50.76 -13.21 -26.71
N LYS A 11 -51.31 -11.99 -26.62
CA LYS A 11 -50.76 -10.91 -25.77
C LYS A 11 -50.82 -11.24 -24.28
N VAL A 12 -51.90 -11.87 -23.82
CA VAL A 12 -52.07 -12.27 -22.42
C VAL A 12 -51.12 -13.42 -22.07
N ILE A 13 -50.98 -14.40 -22.97
CA ILE A 13 -50.03 -15.51 -22.82
C ILE A 13 -48.58 -14.98 -22.77
N PHE A 14 -48.22 -14.02 -23.62
CA PHE A 14 -46.90 -13.38 -23.58
C PHE A 14 -46.63 -12.66 -22.26
N TRP A 15 -47.62 -11.95 -21.72
CA TRP A 15 -47.48 -11.29 -20.41
C TRP A 15 -47.33 -12.28 -19.26
N ILE A 16 -48.04 -13.42 -19.31
CA ILE A 16 -47.92 -14.50 -18.31
C ILE A 16 -46.54 -15.15 -18.39
N ILE A 17 -46.05 -15.44 -19.60
CA ILE A 17 -44.72 -16.03 -19.83
C ILE A 17 -43.62 -15.05 -19.39
N ALA A 18 -43.73 -13.77 -19.73
CA ALA A 18 -42.78 -12.74 -19.29
C ALA A 18 -42.77 -12.60 -17.77
N ALA A 19 -43.93 -12.61 -17.12
CA ALA A 19 -44.04 -12.57 -15.66
C ALA A 19 -43.43 -13.80 -14.97
N LEU A 20 -43.32 -14.94 -15.67
CA LEU A 20 -42.68 -16.16 -15.16
C LEU A 20 -41.15 -16.15 -15.40
N ILE A 21 -40.71 -15.74 -16.59
CA ILE A 21 -39.31 -15.84 -17.01
C ILE A 21 -38.47 -14.69 -16.45
N VAL A 22 -38.99 -13.47 -16.38
CA VAL A 22 -38.23 -12.30 -15.92
C VAL A 22 -37.75 -12.46 -14.48
N PRO A 23 -38.58 -12.93 -13.51
CA PRO A 23 -38.08 -13.21 -12.16
C PRO A 23 -37.01 -14.30 -12.15
N ALA A 24 -37.14 -15.36 -12.96
CA ALA A 24 -36.16 -16.44 -13.01
C ALA A 24 -34.78 -15.94 -13.50
N PHE A 25 -34.74 -15.07 -14.51
CA PHE A 25 -33.48 -14.46 -14.99
C PHE A 25 -32.89 -13.43 -14.02
N VAL A 26 -33.74 -12.68 -13.31
CA VAL A 26 -33.31 -11.74 -12.26
C VAL A 26 -32.68 -12.50 -11.09
N PHE A 27 -33.32 -13.57 -10.60
CA PHE A 27 -32.80 -14.38 -9.50
C PHE A 27 -31.57 -15.22 -9.90
N TRP A 28 -31.51 -15.76 -11.12
CA TRP A 28 -30.38 -16.55 -11.59
C TRP A 28 -29.16 -15.70 -11.99
N GLY A 29 -29.38 -14.58 -12.68
CA GLY A 29 -28.33 -13.68 -13.15
C GLY A 29 -27.70 -12.83 -12.04
N ILE A 30 -28.48 -12.40 -11.06
CA ILE A 30 -27.95 -11.64 -9.91
C ILE A 30 -27.25 -12.58 -8.91
N GLY A 31 -27.76 -13.81 -8.72
CA GLY A 31 -27.16 -14.80 -7.84
C GLY A 31 -25.79 -15.33 -8.31
N SER A 32 -25.55 -15.42 -9.62
CA SER A 32 -24.23 -15.78 -10.17
C SER A 32 -23.25 -14.60 -10.16
N ALA A 33 -23.72 -13.38 -10.44
CA ALA A 33 -22.89 -12.17 -10.37
C ALA A 33 -22.44 -11.83 -8.95
N ILE A 34 -23.27 -12.13 -7.94
CA ILE A 34 -22.92 -11.96 -6.51
C ILE A 34 -21.96 -13.06 -6.04
N ARG A 35 -22.09 -14.31 -6.51
CA ARG A 35 -21.18 -15.41 -6.16
C ARG A 35 -19.82 -15.35 -6.86
N ALA A 36 -19.74 -14.77 -8.06
CA ALA A 36 -18.47 -14.56 -8.78
C ALA A 36 -17.64 -13.40 -8.20
N ARG A 37 -18.27 -12.48 -7.44
CA ARG A 37 -17.59 -11.47 -6.65
C ARG A 37 -17.30 -12.03 -5.27
N ASN A 38 -16.25 -12.83 -5.16
CA ASN A 38 -15.58 -13.10 -3.88
C ASN A 38 -14.99 -11.77 -3.37
N LEU A 39 -15.86 -10.93 -2.79
CA LEU A 39 -15.50 -9.66 -2.19
C LEU A 39 -14.91 -9.95 -0.81
N SER A 40 -13.69 -10.47 -0.79
CA SER A 40 -12.90 -10.60 0.42
C SER A 40 -12.67 -9.20 0.99
N TYR A 41 -13.33 -8.92 2.12
CA TYR A 41 -13.07 -7.70 2.87
C TYR A 41 -11.85 -7.93 3.74
N ILE A 42 -10.96 -6.95 3.80
CA ILE A 42 -9.67 -7.05 4.49
C ILE A 42 -9.66 -6.32 5.83
N GLY A 43 -10.72 -5.56 6.12
CA GLY A 43 -10.84 -4.83 7.38
C GLY A 43 -12.13 -4.02 7.47
N LYS A 44 -12.28 -3.28 8.57
CA LYS A 44 -13.42 -2.39 8.81
C LYS A 44 -12.95 -1.03 9.31
N ILE A 45 -13.56 0.04 8.80
CA ILE A 45 -13.36 1.41 9.24
C ILE A 45 -14.72 1.94 9.69
N PHE A 46 -14.85 2.37 10.95
CA PHE A 46 -16.12 2.84 11.52
C PHE A 46 -17.31 1.90 11.28
N GLY A 47 -17.07 0.58 11.27
CA GLY A 47 -18.09 -0.44 11.01
C GLY A 47 -18.38 -0.71 9.52
N LYS A 48 -17.87 0.12 8.59
CA LYS A 48 -17.94 -0.11 7.14
C LYS A 48 -16.87 -1.13 6.73
N LYS A 49 -17.25 -2.17 6.00
CA LYS A 49 -16.33 -3.15 5.41
C LYS A 49 -15.50 -2.49 4.31
N ILE A 50 -14.19 -2.69 4.35
CA ILE A 50 -13.25 -2.28 3.30
C ILE A 50 -12.86 -3.51 2.50
N TYR A 51 -13.15 -3.47 1.21
CA TYR A 51 -12.86 -4.56 0.28
C TYR A 51 -11.43 -4.46 -0.26
N TYR A 52 -10.87 -5.60 -0.64
CA TYR A 52 -9.50 -5.67 -1.17
C TYR A 52 -9.27 -4.68 -2.33
N ASP A 53 -10.23 -4.54 -3.25
CA ASP A 53 -10.12 -3.59 -4.38
C ASP A 53 -10.06 -2.13 -3.93
N GLU A 54 -10.84 -1.74 -2.92
CA GLU A 54 -10.84 -0.37 -2.38
C GLU A 54 -9.48 -0.03 -1.78
N PHE A 55 -8.90 -0.99 -1.04
CA PHE A 55 -7.56 -0.87 -0.49
C PHE A 55 -6.47 -0.86 -1.55
N LYS A 56 -6.51 -1.82 -2.48
CA LYS A 56 -5.55 -1.93 -3.59
C LYS A 56 -5.54 -0.68 -4.45
N ASN A 57 -6.70 -0.12 -4.78
CA ASN A 57 -6.79 1.13 -5.54
C ASN A 57 -6.20 2.32 -4.76
N THR A 58 -6.43 2.39 -3.45
CA THR A 58 -5.84 3.43 -2.59
C THR A 58 -4.33 3.29 -2.52
N LEU A 59 -3.83 2.06 -2.38
CA LEU A 59 -2.43 1.73 -2.36
C LEU A 59 -1.76 2.12 -3.69
N ASN A 60 -2.32 1.68 -4.82
CA ASN A 60 -1.83 2.02 -6.16
C ASN A 60 -1.79 3.54 -6.37
N TRP A 61 -2.84 4.26 -5.95
CA TRP A 61 -2.84 5.72 -6.02
C TRP A 61 -1.71 6.34 -5.19
N LEU A 62 -1.45 5.86 -3.98
CA LEU A 62 -0.35 6.37 -3.15
C LEU A 62 1.01 6.10 -3.78
N VAL A 63 1.19 4.91 -4.37
CA VAL A 63 2.41 4.56 -5.11
C VAL A 63 2.62 5.55 -6.26
N VAL A 64 1.61 5.78 -7.09
CA VAL A 64 1.70 6.68 -8.25
C VAL A 64 1.89 8.14 -7.83
N SER A 65 1.09 8.63 -6.87
CA SER A 65 1.05 10.05 -6.51
C SER A 65 2.26 10.54 -5.72
N LYS A 66 2.87 9.68 -4.90
CA LYS A 66 4.04 10.03 -4.10
C LYS A 66 5.36 9.59 -4.74
N TYR A 67 5.35 8.58 -5.59
CA TYR A 67 6.56 7.87 -6.01
C TYR A 67 6.58 7.59 -7.51
N ALA A 68 6.00 8.47 -8.33
CA ALA A 68 5.87 8.38 -9.79
C ALA A 68 7.10 7.78 -10.52
N ASP A 69 8.33 8.02 -10.01
CA ASP A 69 9.59 7.58 -10.60
C ASP A 69 10.17 6.27 -10.03
N ASN A 70 9.57 5.65 -8.99
CA ASN A 70 10.16 4.52 -8.23
C ASN A 70 9.16 3.39 -7.88
N VAL A 71 8.19 3.12 -8.77
CA VAL A 71 7.14 2.10 -8.59
C VAL A 71 7.70 0.68 -8.38
N HIS A 72 8.92 0.38 -8.83
CA HIS A 72 9.54 -0.95 -8.71
C HIS A 72 10.13 -1.24 -7.31
N ASN A 73 10.19 -0.25 -6.41
CA ASN A 73 10.79 -0.37 -5.07
C ASN A 73 9.77 -0.40 -3.93
N ILE A 74 8.52 -0.86 -4.15
CA ILE A 74 7.45 -0.83 -3.14
C ILE A 74 7.87 -1.49 -1.80
N HIS A 75 8.70 -2.54 -1.85
CA HIS A 75 9.26 -3.24 -0.68
C HIS A 75 10.21 -2.39 0.19
N LYS A 76 10.69 -1.23 -0.29
CA LYS A 76 11.55 -0.30 0.48
C LYS A 76 10.75 0.67 1.37
N TYR A 77 9.42 0.61 1.35
CA TYR A 77 8.56 1.59 2.03
C TYR A 77 7.72 0.91 3.12
N PRO A 78 8.26 0.77 4.34
CA PRO A 78 7.63 -0.02 5.41
C PRO A 78 6.23 0.47 5.80
N THR A 79 5.91 1.75 5.55
CA THR A 79 4.65 2.39 5.98
C THR A 79 3.61 2.53 4.86
N ILE A 80 3.86 2.06 3.63
CA ILE A 80 2.94 2.33 2.51
C ILE A 80 1.54 1.71 2.70
N TYR A 81 1.49 0.54 3.34
CA TYR A 81 0.23 -0.11 3.72
C TYR A 81 -0.51 0.65 4.82
N GLU A 82 0.22 1.18 5.81
CA GLU A 82 -0.35 2.04 6.87
C GLU A 82 -0.87 3.36 6.31
N ASP A 83 -0.15 3.94 5.35
CA ASP A 83 -0.55 5.14 4.62
C ASP A 83 -1.86 4.92 3.85
N ALA A 84 -2.05 3.75 3.24
CA ALA A 84 -3.28 3.38 2.56
C ALA A 84 -4.46 3.31 3.55
N TRP A 85 -4.27 2.64 4.68
CA TRP A 85 -5.28 2.60 5.76
C TRP A 85 -5.58 4.00 6.30
N ARG A 86 -4.56 4.82 6.58
CA ARG A 86 -4.73 6.19 7.06
C ARG A 86 -5.52 7.04 6.07
N ARG A 87 -5.22 6.93 4.77
CA ARG A 87 -5.97 7.63 3.72
C ARG A 87 -7.44 7.21 3.70
N LEU A 88 -7.73 5.91 3.78
CA LEU A 88 -9.10 5.40 3.84
C LEU A 88 -9.86 5.91 5.07
N ILE A 89 -9.23 5.93 6.24
CA ILE A 89 -9.81 6.45 7.49
C ILE A 89 -10.16 7.94 7.32
N LEU A 90 -9.25 8.75 6.79
CA LEU A 90 -9.47 10.18 6.57
C LEU A 90 -10.58 10.45 5.55
N LEU A 91 -10.65 9.65 4.48
CA LEU A 91 -11.72 9.77 3.49
C LEU A 91 -13.10 9.45 4.08
N GLU A 92 -13.18 8.40 4.91
CA GLU A 92 -14.43 8.01 5.55
C GLU A 92 -14.87 9.04 6.60
N GLU A 93 -13.95 9.58 7.39
CA GLU A 93 -14.25 10.66 8.32
C GLU A 93 -14.70 11.94 7.59
N ALA A 94 -14.05 12.31 6.48
CA ALA A 94 -14.46 13.47 5.70
C ALA A 94 -15.87 13.32 5.12
N LYS A 95 -16.23 12.10 4.65
CA LYS A 95 -17.61 11.78 4.22
C LYS A 95 -18.60 11.88 5.38
N LYS A 96 -18.26 11.34 6.55
CA LYS A 96 -19.09 11.41 7.77
C LYS A 96 -19.33 12.86 8.21
N LYS A 97 -18.34 13.73 8.06
CA LYS A 97 -18.45 15.19 8.29
C LYS A 97 -19.11 15.95 7.14
N ASN A 98 -19.64 15.24 6.13
CA ASN A 98 -20.31 15.78 4.96
C ASN A 98 -19.47 16.83 4.21
N ILE A 99 -18.15 16.61 4.14
CA ILE A 99 -17.24 17.48 3.43
C ILE A 99 -17.39 17.19 1.94
N LYS A 100 -17.79 18.21 1.19
CA LYS A 100 -17.94 18.14 -0.26
C LYS A 100 -16.92 19.05 -0.94
N VAL A 101 -16.57 18.67 -2.15
CA VAL A 101 -15.72 19.43 -3.07
C VAL A 101 -16.56 19.71 -4.31
N SER A 102 -16.77 20.97 -4.63
CA SER A 102 -17.45 21.42 -5.85
C SER A 102 -16.57 21.24 -7.09
N ASN A 103 -17.18 21.26 -8.27
CA ASN A 103 -16.41 21.18 -9.53
C ASN A 103 -15.51 22.40 -9.73
N GLN A 104 -15.93 23.57 -9.24
CA GLN A 104 -15.11 24.79 -9.30
C GLN A 104 -13.86 24.65 -8.41
N GLU A 105 -14.02 24.18 -7.18
CA GLU A 105 -12.87 23.94 -6.28
C GLU A 105 -11.90 22.91 -6.86
N LEU A 106 -12.42 21.83 -7.44
CA LEU A 106 -11.60 20.82 -8.10
C LEU A 106 -10.84 21.43 -9.29
N ALA A 107 -11.51 22.20 -10.15
CA ALA A 107 -10.88 22.85 -11.30
C ALA A 107 -9.78 23.81 -10.85
N SER A 108 -10.04 24.66 -9.86
CA SER A 108 -9.03 25.56 -9.30
C SER A 108 -7.83 24.82 -8.73
N TYR A 109 -8.06 23.73 -8.00
CA TYR A 109 -6.99 22.90 -7.45
C TYR A 109 -6.11 22.30 -8.55
N ILE A 110 -6.71 21.75 -9.61
CA ILE A 110 -5.97 21.18 -10.75
C ILE A 110 -5.21 22.28 -11.52
N MET A 111 -5.82 23.45 -11.74
CA MET A 111 -5.19 24.58 -12.43
C MET A 111 -3.95 25.12 -11.71
N LEU A 112 -3.89 24.96 -10.38
CA LEU A 112 -2.76 25.38 -9.55
C LEU A 112 -1.60 24.37 -9.53
N MET A 113 -1.77 23.17 -10.09
CA MET A 113 -0.70 22.17 -10.13
C MET A 113 0.39 22.58 -11.13
N PRO A 114 1.67 22.68 -10.70
CA PRO A 114 2.75 23.16 -11.57
C PRO A 114 2.93 22.35 -12.86
N TYR A 115 2.71 21.04 -12.80
CA TYR A 115 2.86 20.14 -13.94
C TYR A 115 1.88 20.44 -15.08
N PHE A 116 0.73 21.05 -14.77
CA PHE A 116 -0.27 21.41 -15.77
C PHE A 116 -0.20 22.87 -16.20
N GLN A 117 0.87 23.56 -15.82
CA GLN A 117 1.07 24.96 -16.17
C GLN A 117 2.16 25.12 -17.23
N ARG A 118 1.93 26.09 -18.11
CA ARG A 118 2.93 26.65 -19.01
C ARG A 118 2.95 28.16 -18.80
N ASN A 119 4.13 28.72 -18.52
CA ASN A 119 4.27 30.14 -18.14
C ASN A 119 3.35 30.55 -16.97
N ASN A 120 3.28 29.71 -15.93
CA ASN A 120 2.44 29.90 -14.73
C ASN A 120 0.93 30.02 -15.00
N ARG A 121 0.46 29.53 -16.15
CA ARG A 121 -0.97 29.46 -16.49
C ARG A 121 -1.32 28.04 -16.88
N PHE A 122 -2.52 27.60 -16.50
CA PHE A 122 -3.01 26.28 -16.85
C PHE A 122 -3.01 26.07 -18.37
N ASP A 123 -2.42 24.97 -18.82
CA ASP A 123 -2.36 24.56 -20.22
C ASP A 123 -3.16 23.27 -20.39
N SER A 124 -4.33 23.38 -21.03
CA SER A 124 -5.25 22.27 -21.24
C SER A 124 -4.67 21.19 -22.18
N ALA A 125 -3.76 21.57 -23.09
CA ALA A 125 -3.09 20.61 -23.97
C ALA A 125 -2.01 19.85 -23.19
N ALA A 126 -1.24 20.54 -22.35
CA ALA A 126 -0.27 19.91 -21.45
C ALA A 126 -0.97 18.94 -20.47
N TYR A 127 -2.11 19.35 -19.91
CA TYR A 127 -2.92 18.51 -19.03
C TYR A 127 -3.34 17.19 -19.69
N ARG A 128 -3.96 17.24 -20.88
CA ARG A 128 -4.37 16.03 -21.60
C ARG A 128 -3.19 15.18 -22.04
N TYR A 129 -2.11 15.81 -22.50
CA TYR A 129 -0.90 15.13 -22.93
C TYR A 129 -0.23 14.37 -21.77
N LEU A 130 -0.05 15.02 -20.61
CA LEU A 130 0.57 14.41 -19.45
C LEU A 130 -0.29 13.28 -18.89
N LEU A 131 -1.60 13.46 -18.73
CA LEU A 131 -2.46 12.40 -18.24
C LEU A 131 -2.51 11.20 -19.19
N GLY A 132 -2.75 11.44 -20.48
CA GLY A 132 -2.95 10.36 -21.45
C GLY A 132 -1.65 9.67 -21.89
N TYR A 133 -0.62 10.45 -22.22
CA TYR A 133 0.59 9.93 -22.85
C TYR A 133 1.71 9.63 -21.85
N GLN A 134 1.90 10.50 -20.86
CA GLN A 134 2.99 10.35 -19.89
C GLN A 134 2.61 9.43 -18.73
N PHE A 135 1.41 9.59 -18.17
CA PHE A 135 0.97 8.85 -17.00
C PHE A 135 0.07 7.67 -17.32
N GLY A 136 -0.56 7.64 -18.50
CA GLY A 136 -1.51 6.57 -18.89
C GLY A 136 -2.76 6.52 -18.01
N ILE A 137 -3.17 7.66 -17.43
CA ILE A 137 -4.30 7.76 -16.50
C ILE A 137 -5.49 8.40 -17.20
N ASP A 138 -6.66 7.75 -17.07
CA ASP A 138 -7.92 8.33 -17.53
C ASP A 138 -8.25 9.61 -16.76
N THR A 139 -8.70 10.64 -17.49
CA THR A 139 -8.98 11.96 -16.93
C THR A 139 -9.97 11.92 -15.78
N LYS A 140 -11.02 11.09 -15.87
CA LYS A 140 -12.04 10.99 -14.83
C LYS A 140 -11.47 10.34 -13.57
N ILE A 141 -10.64 9.31 -13.73
CA ILE A 141 -9.98 8.65 -12.58
C ILE A 141 -9.08 9.66 -11.85
N PHE A 142 -8.30 10.44 -12.59
CA PHE A 142 -7.46 11.48 -12.01
C PHE A 142 -8.29 12.54 -11.26
N GLU A 143 -9.35 13.05 -11.89
CA GLU A 143 -10.23 14.05 -11.28
C GLU A 143 -10.91 13.54 -10.01
N ASP A 144 -11.33 12.27 -9.99
CA ASP A 144 -11.92 11.63 -8.82
C ASP A 144 -10.91 11.50 -7.66
N GLU A 145 -9.65 11.16 -7.94
CA GLU A 145 -8.59 11.11 -6.92
C GLU A 145 -8.17 12.49 -6.43
N ALA A 146 -8.08 13.47 -7.34
CA ALA A 146 -7.82 14.86 -6.99
C ALA A 146 -8.94 15.39 -6.06
N ARG A 147 -10.20 15.04 -6.35
CA ARG A 147 -11.34 15.38 -5.49
C ARG A 147 -11.23 14.72 -4.11
N ARG A 148 -10.86 13.44 -4.04
CA ARG A 148 -10.64 12.71 -2.78
C ARG A 148 -9.53 13.36 -1.95
N THR A 149 -8.42 13.73 -2.58
CA THR A 149 -7.30 14.41 -1.92
C THR A 149 -7.72 15.78 -1.39
N LEU A 150 -8.45 16.58 -2.18
CA LEU A 150 -8.95 17.88 -1.74
C LEU A 150 -9.97 17.76 -0.60
N MET A 151 -10.77 16.68 -0.58
CA MET A 151 -11.69 16.39 0.53
C MET A 151 -10.95 16.13 1.85
N ILE A 152 -9.83 15.38 1.83
CA ILE A 152 -8.97 15.17 3.00
C ILE A 152 -8.32 16.49 3.45
N ALA A 153 -7.80 17.28 2.51
CA ALA A 153 -7.19 18.57 2.83
C ALA A 153 -8.19 19.51 3.53
N LYS A 154 -9.44 19.56 3.06
CA LYS A 154 -10.52 20.32 3.71
C LYS A 154 -10.87 19.79 5.11
N LEU A 155 -10.82 18.47 5.33
CA LEU A 155 -11.00 17.89 6.66
C LEU A 155 -9.91 18.39 7.62
N GLN A 156 -8.65 18.26 7.20
CA GLN A 156 -7.50 18.71 7.98
C GLN A 156 -7.57 20.21 8.25
N GLN A 157 -7.85 21.01 7.23
CA GLN A 157 -8.02 22.45 7.38
C GLN A 157 -9.09 22.78 8.42
N ARG A 158 -10.26 22.13 8.41
CA ARG A 158 -11.31 22.36 9.42
C ARG A 158 -10.84 22.03 10.84
N ILE A 159 -10.02 20.99 11.01
CA ILE A 159 -9.44 20.64 12.31
C ILE A 159 -8.48 21.74 12.77
N PHE A 160 -7.61 22.23 11.89
CA PHE A 160 -6.60 23.23 12.24
C PHE A 160 -7.13 24.67 12.32
N THR A 161 -8.18 25.03 11.57
CA THR A 161 -8.74 26.41 11.57
C THR A 161 -9.36 26.76 12.93
N ASN A 162 -9.78 25.76 13.71
CA ASN A 162 -10.32 25.94 15.05
C ASN A 162 -9.27 25.71 16.15
N TYR A 163 -8.00 25.48 15.80
CA TYR A 163 -6.94 25.21 16.75
C TYR A 163 -5.84 26.28 16.64
N ASN A 164 -5.92 27.26 17.53
CA ASN A 164 -4.80 28.14 17.82
C ASN A 164 -3.99 27.48 18.94
N PRO A 165 -2.81 26.88 18.65
CA PRO A 165 -1.98 26.33 19.71
C PRO A 165 -1.63 27.45 20.68
N THR A 166 -1.89 27.22 21.97
CA THR A 166 -1.45 28.12 23.02
C THR A 166 0.07 28.00 23.20
N GLU A 167 0.71 28.98 23.82
CA GLU A 167 2.13 28.87 24.17
C GLU A 167 2.42 27.63 25.02
N ASN A 168 1.46 27.22 25.86
CA ASN A 168 1.56 25.99 26.64
C ASN A 168 1.49 24.73 25.77
N ASP A 169 0.68 24.70 24.72
CA ASP A 169 0.62 23.56 23.80
C ASP A 169 1.96 23.39 23.06
N ILE A 170 2.55 24.50 22.61
CA ILE A 170 3.86 24.52 21.95
C ILE A 170 4.95 24.06 22.92
N LYS A 171 4.96 24.61 24.14
CA LYS A 171 5.92 24.24 25.19
C LYS A 171 5.80 22.76 25.58
N ASN A 172 4.58 22.26 25.76
CA ASN A 172 4.34 20.87 26.14
C ASN A 172 4.73 19.90 25.03
N GLU A 173 4.45 20.22 23.77
CA GLU A 173 4.88 19.40 22.63
C GLU A 173 6.40 19.42 22.46
N TYR A 174 7.03 20.59 22.63
CA TYR A 174 8.49 20.70 22.64
C TYR A 174 9.11 19.85 23.76
N LEU A 175 8.57 19.92 24.98
CA LEU A 175 8.98 19.06 26.08
C LEU A 175 8.75 17.59 25.71
N ARG A 176 7.57 17.18 25.24
CA ARG A 176 7.30 15.79 24.85
C ARG A 176 8.31 15.24 23.84
N LEU A 177 8.70 16.03 22.84
CA LEU A 177 9.64 15.63 21.79
C LEU A 177 11.11 15.62 22.24
N ASN A 178 11.48 16.48 23.19
CA ASN A 178 12.88 16.73 23.56
C ASN A 178 13.21 16.38 25.01
N GLN A 179 12.24 15.92 25.79
CA GLN A 179 12.43 15.59 27.19
C GLN A 179 13.21 14.28 27.30
N VAL A 180 14.48 14.42 27.66
CA VAL A 180 15.31 13.31 28.12
C VAL A 180 15.04 13.15 29.61
N VAL A 181 14.28 12.11 29.99
CA VAL A 181 14.02 11.81 31.41
C VAL A 181 15.22 11.06 31.98
N LYS A 182 15.86 11.63 33.00
CA LYS A 182 16.75 10.88 33.89
C LYS A 182 15.93 10.38 35.07
N VAL A 183 15.89 9.07 35.25
CA VAL A 183 15.19 8.43 36.37
C VAL A 183 16.24 7.82 37.28
N ASP A 184 16.29 8.29 38.51
CA ASP A 184 16.96 7.56 39.58
C ASP A 184 16.01 6.47 40.07
N TYR A 185 16.46 5.23 40.01
CA TYR A 185 15.68 4.08 40.44
C TYR A 185 16.51 3.26 41.43
N ILE A 186 15.81 2.61 42.35
CA ILE A 186 16.39 1.57 43.19
C ILE A 186 15.73 0.26 42.75
N ILE A 187 16.55 -0.70 42.32
CA ILE A 187 16.06 -2.05 42.00
C ILE A 187 16.00 -2.84 43.30
N PHE A 188 14.84 -3.41 43.58
CA PHE A 188 14.68 -4.47 44.59
C PHE A 188 14.68 -5.81 43.84
N PRO A 189 15.79 -6.58 43.86
CA PRO A 189 15.84 -7.87 43.20
C PRO A 189 14.83 -8.80 43.86
N LEU A 190 13.90 -9.33 43.08
CA LEU A 190 12.83 -10.20 43.59
C LEU A 190 13.38 -11.41 44.34
N ASP A 191 14.55 -11.92 43.91
CA ASP A 191 15.25 -13.04 44.54
C ASP A 191 15.57 -12.81 46.03
N ASN A 192 15.78 -11.56 46.45
CA ASN A 192 16.06 -11.22 47.85
C ASN A 192 14.82 -11.39 48.76
N PHE A 193 13.63 -11.50 48.17
CA PHE A 193 12.36 -11.58 48.90
C PHE A 193 11.61 -12.90 48.68
N LYS A 194 12.02 -13.72 47.70
CA LYS A 194 11.38 -15.02 47.39
C LYS A 194 11.30 -15.96 48.60
N ASN A 195 12.29 -15.92 49.48
CA ASN A 195 12.36 -16.80 50.65
C ASN A 195 11.55 -16.28 51.86
N LEU A 196 11.00 -15.06 51.79
CA LEU A 196 10.19 -14.46 52.86
C LEU A 196 8.71 -14.84 52.77
N ALA A 197 8.28 -15.43 51.65
CA ALA A 197 6.92 -15.88 51.41
C ALA A 197 6.91 -17.39 51.18
N SER A 198 6.20 -18.13 52.04
CA SER A 198 5.86 -19.53 51.80
C SER A 198 4.44 -19.58 51.25
N VAL A 199 4.28 -20.02 50.01
CA VAL A 199 2.96 -20.16 49.38
C VAL A 199 2.55 -21.63 49.42
N GLU A 200 1.39 -21.93 50.00
CA GLU A 200 0.86 -23.29 50.04
C GLU A 200 0.16 -23.66 48.73
N SER A 201 0.12 -24.96 48.40
CA SER A 201 -0.52 -25.48 47.19
C SER A 201 -2.01 -25.11 47.07
N VAL A 202 -2.72 -25.05 48.21
CA VAL A 202 -4.13 -24.61 48.27
C VAL A 202 -4.29 -23.15 47.85
N GLU A 203 -3.32 -22.29 48.19
CA GLU A 203 -3.37 -20.89 47.80
C GLU A 203 -3.07 -20.69 46.31
N ILE A 204 -2.17 -21.51 45.76
CA ILE A 204 -1.89 -21.55 44.32
C ILE A 204 -3.14 -21.96 43.55
N GLU A 205 -3.83 -23.01 44.00
CA GLU A 205 -5.05 -23.49 43.35
C GLU A 205 -6.20 -22.46 43.43
N ARG A 206 -6.39 -21.82 44.59
CA ARG A 206 -7.35 -20.72 44.76
C ARG A 206 -7.02 -19.56 43.82
N TYR A 207 -5.77 -19.10 43.81
CA TYR A 207 -5.34 -17.99 42.96
C TYR A 207 -5.51 -18.30 41.47
N TYR A 208 -5.16 -19.51 41.04
CA TYR A 208 -5.39 -19.97 39.66
C TYR A 208 -6.88 -19.95 39.31
N ASN A 209 -7.74 -20.45 40.20
CA ASN A 209 -9.17 -20.51 39.97
C ASN A 209 -9.84 -19.13 39.93
N GLU A 210 -9.39 -18.19 40.76
CA GLU A 210 -9.88 -16.81 40.80
C GLU A 210 -9.38 -15.95 39.63
N ASN A 211 -8.22 -16.30 39.04
CA ASN A 211 -7.55 -15.50 38.01
C ASN A 211 -7.41 -16.24 36.66
N LYS A 212 -8.28 -17.21 36.35
CA LYS A 212 -8.20 -18.03 35.12
C LYS A 212 -8.01 -17.23 33.83
N THR A 213 -8.59 -16.04 33.74
CA THR A 213 -8.44 -15.15 32.58
C THR A 213 -7.01 -14.70 32.35
N SER A 214 -6.24 -14.46 33.41
CA SER A 214 -4.84 -14.04 33.35
C SER A 214 -3.89 -15.18 32.96
N PHE A 215 -4.35 -16.43 33.06
CA PHE A 215 -3.62 -17.62 32.65
C PHE A 215 -4.10 -18.20 31.32
N LYS A 216 -5.04 -17.52 30.65
CA LYS A 216 -5.52 -17.95 29.35
C LYS A 216 -4.44 -17.67 28.31
N LYS A 217 -3.96 -18.72 27.64
CA LYS A 217 -3.13 -18.55 26.46
C LYS A 217 -3.98 -17.90 25.35
N PRO A 218 -3.40 -16.98 24.55
CA PRO A 218 -4.07 -16.45 23.38
C PRO A 218 -4.47 -17.59 22.42
N GLU A 219 -5.40 -17.31 21.51
CA GLU A 219 -5.73 -18.26 20.45
C GLU A 219 -4.46 -18.57 19.64
N GLN A 220 -4.16 -19.85 19.50
CA GLN A 220 -3.01 -20.33 18.74
C GLN A 220 -3.50 -21.09 17.51
N VAL A 221 -2.78 -20.94 16.41
CA VAL A 221 -3.02 -21.65 15.16
C VAL A 221 -1.74 -22.36 14.72
N ASP A 222 -1.89 -23.46 14.00
CA ASP A 222 -0.81 -24.13 13.28
C ASP A 222 -1.14 -24.05 11.78
N VAL A 223 -0.16 -23.67 10.98
CA VAL A 223 -0.30 -23.39 9.55
C VAL A 223 0.68 -24.24 8.76
N GLU A 224 0.14 -24.98 7.81
CA GLU A 224 0.88 -25.66 6.75
C GLU A 224 1.19 -24.69 5.60
N TYR A 225 2.42 -24.74 5.08
CA TYR A 225 2.85 -23.86 3.99
C TYR A 225 3.92 -24.50 3.10
N ILE A 226 3.93 -24.07 1.84
CA ILE A 226 4.94 -24.44 0.84
C ILE A 226 5.81 -23.22 0.57
N LYS A 227 7.13 -23.37 0.73
CA LYS A 227 8.11 -22.29 0.51
C LYS A 227 8.82 -22.51 -0.82
N VAL A 228 8.75 -21.52 -1.71
CA VAL A 228 9.46 -21.51 -2.99
C VAL A 228 10.64 -20.54 -2.92
N PRO A 229 11.88 -21.00 -2.69
CA PRO A 229 13.04 -20.13 -2.68
C PRO A 229 13.38 -19.66 -4.10
N ILE A 230 13.73 -18.38 -4.26
CA ILE A 230 14.08 -17.81 -5.57
C ILE A 230 15.49 -18.23 -6.02
N LYS A 231 16.42 -18.36 -5.07
CA LYS A 231 17.85 -18.58 -5.35
C LYS A 231 18.16 -19.76 -6.32
N PRO A 232 17.51 -20.94 -6.22
CA PRO A 232 17.74 -22.02 -7.17
C PRO A 232 17.34 -21.68 -8.62
N PHE A 233 16.42 -20.74 -8.83
CA PHE A 233 16.01 -20.32 -10.17
C PHE A 233 17.00 -19.38 -10.84
N GLU A 234 17.96 -18.81 -10.10
CA GLU A 234 19.05 -18.01 -10.66
C GLU A 234 20.04 -18.87 -11.47
N GLU A 235 20.13 -20.17 -11.15
CA GLU A 235 21.05 -21.08 -11.80
C GLU A 235 20.72 -21.25 -13.30
N GLY A 236 21.75 -21.08 -14.14
CA GLY A 236 21.62 -21.21 -15.60
C GLY A 236 20.95 -20.03 -16.30
N ILE A 237 20.69 -18.91 -15.60
CA ILE A 237 20.26 -17.66 -16.24
C ILE A 237 21.49 -16.85 -16.64
N GLU A 238 21.68 -16.69 -17.94
CA GLU A 238 22.74 -15.87 -18.52
C GLU A 238 22.12 -14.76 -19.38
N PRO A 239 21.98 -13.54 -18.83
CA PRO A 239 21.50 -12.40 -19.61
C PRO A 239 22.45 -12.10 -20.77
N LYS A 240 21.88 -11.86 -21.94
CA LYS A 240 22.66 -11.52 -23.14
C LYS A 240 23.20 -10.11 -23.06
N GLU A 241 24.33 -9.85 -23.73
CA GLU A 241 24.94 -8.51 -23.76
C GLU A 241 23.99 -7.45 -24.35
N GLU A 242 23.15 -7.84 -25.31
CA GLU A 242 22.12 -6.96 -25.87
C GLU A 242 21.08 -6.55 -24.83
N GLU A 243 20.69 -7.46 -23.93
CA GLU A 243 19.73 -7.20 -22.86
C GLU A 243 20.32 -6.26 -21.80
N ILE A 244 21.59 -6.47 -21.45
CA ILE A 244 22.33 -5.61 -20.51
C ILE A 244 22.45 -4.19 -21.08
N LYS A 245 22.83 -4.07 -22.36
CA LYS A 245 22.92 -2.78 -23.05
C LYS A 245 21.57 -2.09 -23.16
N SER A 246 20.53 -2.82 -23.53
CA SER A 246 19.17 -2.29 -23.61
C SER A 246 18.68 -1.80 -22.25
N TYR A 247 18.93 -2.56 -21.19
CA TYR A 247 18.58 -2.17 -19.82
C TYR A 247 19.29 -0.87 -19.43
N TYR A 248 20.60 -0.77 -19.67
CA TYR A 248 21.38 0.43 -19.36
C TYR A 248 20.87 1.68 -20.07
N GLU A 249 20.57 1.61 -21.37
CA GLU A 249 20.08 2.79 -22.12
C GLU A 249 18.67 3.21 -21.69
N THR A 250 17.82 2.25 -21.31
CA THR A 250 16.44 2.53 -20.87
C THR A 250 16.35 2.99 -19.42
N HIS A 251 17.35 2.65 -18.59
CA HIS A 251 17.40 2.99 -17.15
C HIS A 251 18.60 3.86 -16.79
N LYS A 252 19.08 4.66 -17.75
CA LYS A 252 20.31 5.46 -17.61
C LYS A 252 20.30 6.36 -16.37
N GLU A 253 19.13 6.87 -15.99
CA GLU A 253 18.91 7.70 -14.79
C GLU A 253 19.22 6.97 -13.48
N GLU A 254 19.08 5.63 -13.42
CA GLU A 254 19.43 4.83 -12.24
C GLU A 254 20.95 4.81 -11.97
N PHE A 255 21.76 5.17 -12.97
CA PHE A 255 23.22 5.12 -12.93
C PHE A 255 23.87 6.51 -12.82
N GLU A 256 23.09 7.55 -12.49
CA GLU A 256 23.58 8.91 -12.28
C GLU A 256 24.55 8.97 -11.08
N ILE A 257 25.75 9.51 -11.30
CA ILE A 257 26.74 9.78 -10.26
C ILE A 257 26.33 11.07 -9.55
N LYS A 258 25.76 10.95 -8.36
CA LYS A 258 25.48 12.10 -7.49
C LYS A 258 26.77 12.59 -6.84
N GLU A 259 27.08 13.87 -6.96
CA GLU A 259 28.22 14.47 -6.25
C GLU A 259 28.02 14.43 -4.72
N PRO A 260 29.07 14.29 -3.89
CA PRO A 260 28.96 14.13 -2.43
C PRO A 260 28.42 15.34 -1.62
N GLY A 261 27.66 16.27 -2.21
CA GLY A 261 27.30 17.54 -1.57
C GLY A 261 25.84 17.99 -1.67
N GLU A 262 24.94 17.19 -2.25
CA GLU A 262 23.53 17.60 -2.42
C GLU A 262 22.61 17.24 -1.24
N GLU A 263 23.02 16.37 -0.31
CA GLU A 263 22.19 16.01 0.85
C GLU A 263 22.33 16.96 2.07
N GLU A 264 23.31 17.88 2.09
CA GLU A 264 23.63 18.66 3.31
C GLU A 264 23.22 20.15 3.30
N LYS A 265 22.57 20.65 2.24
CA LYS A 265 22.20 22.08 2.12
C LYS A 265 20.76 22.45 2.51
N SER A 266 20.11 21.66 3.37
CA SER A 266 18.81 22.02 3.96
C SER A 266 18.92 22.28 5.46
N LEU A 267 19.74 23.26 5.85
CA LEU A 267 19.63 23.93 7.15
C LEU A 267 19.62 25.45 6.90
N PRO A 268 18.61 26.19 7.38
CA PRO A 268 18.53 27.63 7.17
C PRO A 268 19.50 28.33 8.14
N GLU A 269 20.66 28.78 7.64
CA GLU A 269 21.45 29.76 8.36
C GLU A 269 20.85 31.16 8.21
N THR A 270 20.64 31.76 9.37
CA THR A 270 20.07 33.07 9.61
C THR A 270 20.91 34.20 9.01
N THR A 271 20.21 35.10 8.32
CA THR A 271 20.59 36.46 7.92
C THR A 271 21.60 37.17 8.82
N LYS A 272 22.67 37.72 8.19
CA LYS A 272 23.14 39.11 8.40
C LYS A 272 23.67 39.71 7.09
N GLU A 273 23.23 40.94 6.83
CA GLU A 273 23.59 41.83 5.73
C GLU A 273 25.11 42.05 5.57
N LYS A 274 25.54 42.25 4.32
CA LYS A 274 26.18 43.51 3.87
C LYS A 274 26.28 43.60 2.34
N GLU A 275 26.18 44.85 1.88
CA GLU A 275 26.11 45.37 0.51
C GLU A 275 27.35 45.08 -0.36
N GLY A 276 27.19 45.15 -1.69
CA GLY A 276 28.26 45.53 -2.62
C GLY A 276 28.40 44.70 -3.89
N VAL A 277 27.82 45.22 -4.99
CA VAL A 277 28.29 45.22 -6.40
C VAL A 277 29.01 43.97 -6.94
N GLU A 278 28.39 43.26 -7.90
CA GLU A 278 28.93 43.10 -9.26
C GLU A 278 27.98 42.35 -10.19
N THR A 279 27.70 42.95 -11.33
CA THR A 279 27.09 42.31 -12.49
C THR A 279 28.02 41.22 -13.03
N ALA A 280 27.82 39.98 -12.60
CA ALA A 280 28.37 38.81 -13.28
C ALA A 280 27.22 38.01 -13.89
N LYS A 281 27.16 38.01 -15.23
CA LYS A 281 26.43 37.00 -16.02
C LYS A 281 26.94 35.62 -15.57
N LYS A 282 26.21 34.97 -14.68
CA LYS A 282 26.33 33.53 -14.46
C LYS A 282 25.24 32.89 -15.31
N GLU A 283 25.58 32.58 -16.56
CA GLU A 283 24.91 31.49 -17.26
C GLU A 283 25.05 30.27 -16.33
N LEU A 284 23.95 29.89 -15.66
CA LEU A 284 23.87 28.59 -15.01
C LEU A 284 23.93 27.55 -16.14
N SER A 285 25.13 27.06 -16.44
CA SER A 285 25.27 25.76 -17.06
C SER A 285 24.55 24.75 -16.16
N LYS A 286 23.53 24.09 -16.69
CA LYS A 286 22.92 22.94 -16.00
C LYS A 286 24.05 21.96 -15.68
N PRO A 287 24.16 21.44 -14.43
CA PRO A 287 25.17 20.43 -14.15
C PRO A 287 25.00 19.29 -15.15
N GLN A 288 26.07 18.98 -15.88
CA GLN A 288 26.07 17.91 -16.85
C GLN A 288 26.01 16.61 -16.05
N LYS A 289 24.83 15.98 -16.02
CA LYS A 289 24.62 14.70 -15.35
C LYS A 289 25.69 13.71 -15.81
N SER A 290 26.51 13.26 -14.88
CA SER A 290 27.51 12.22 -15.11
C SER A 290 26.88 10.88 -14.76
N TYR A 291 27.07 9.88 -15.60
CA TYR A 291 26.52 8.53 -15.42
C TYR A 291 27.66 7.53 -15.35
N ARG A 292 27.52 6.50 -14.50
CA ARG A 292 28.42 5.33 -14.54
C ARG A 292 28.38 4.75 -15.94
N SER A 293 29.54 4.38 -16.47
CA SER A 293 29.62 3.73 -17.78
C SER A 293 28.89 2.38 -17.79
N LEU A 294 28.54 1.89 -18.99
CA LEU A 294 27.96 0.56 -19.15
C LEU A 294 28.83 -0.51 -18.48
N GLU A 295 30.16 -0.43 -18.65
CA GLU A 295 31.11 -1.38 -18.06
C GLU A 295 31.03 -1.43 -16.52
N GLU A 296 30.90 -0.28 -15.87
CA GLU A 296 30.74 -0.17 -14.42
C GLU A 296 29.36 -0.63 -13.93
N ALA A 297 28.32 -0.46 -14.76
CA ALA A 297 26.95 -0.84 -14.45
C ALA A 297 26.63 -2.32 -14.76
N SER A 298 27.35 -2.94 -15.71
CA SER A 298 27.06 -4.27 -16.25
C SER A 298 26.94 -5.37 -15.19
N TYR A 299 27.78 -5.33 -14.15
CA TYR A 299 27.68 -6.29 -13.04
C TYR A 299 26.32 -6.22 -12.32
N TYR A 300 25.88 -5.01 -11.97
CA TYR A 300 24.63 -4.79 -11.24
C TYR A 300 23.41 -5.09 -12.12
N ILE A 301 23.47 -4.70 -13.39
CA ILE A 301 22.43 -4.99 -14.38
C ILE A 301 22.28 -6.51 -14.56
N ARG A 302 23.39 -7.24 -14.77
CA ARG A 302 23.37 -8.69 -14.92
C ARG A 302 22.75 -9.36 -13.70
N LYS A 303 23.18 -8.99 -12.49
CA LYS A 303 22.62 -9.53 -11.24
C LYS A 303 21.11 -9.27 -11.14
N ARG A 304 20.66 -8.08 -11.53
CA ARG A 304 19.23 -7.71 -11.49
C ARG A 304 18.41 -8.50 -12.51
N LEU A 305 18.88 -8.61 -13.75
CA LEU A 305 18.20 -9.39 -14.79
C LEU A 305 18.08 -10.88 -14.41
N ILE A 306 19.13 -11.46 -13.80
CA ILE A 306 19.09 -12.82 -13.25
C ILE A 306 17.99 -12.93 -12.19
N MET A 307 17.97 -12.00 -11.24
CA MET A 307 16.99 -11.99 -10.15
C MET A 307 15.56 -11.81 -10.65
N GLU A 308 15.31 -10.90 -11.59
CA GLU A 308 13.99 -10.66 -12.17
C GLU A 308 13.45 -11.88 -12.94
N GLU A 309 14.32 -12.58 -13.67
CA GLU A 309 13.92 -13.78 -14.40
C GLU A 309 13.74 -14.99 -13.46
N ALA A 310 14.60 -15.12 -12.44
CA ALA A 310 14.43 -16.11 -11.37
C ALA A 310 13.10 -15.90 -10.62
N ASP A 311 12.76 -14.66 -10.28
CA ASP A 311 11.49 -14.29 -9.65
C ASP A 311 10.31 -14.73 -10.52
N LYS A 312 10.31 -14.41 -11.83
CA LYS A 312 9.24 -14.84 -12.74
C LYS A 312 9.07 -16.35 -12.77
N LYS A 313 10.16 -17.13 -12.77
CA LYS A 313 10.10 -18.60 -12.73
C LYS A 313 9.52 -19.09 -11.40
N ALA A 314 9.94 -18.51 -10.28
CA ALA A 314 9.41 -18.83 -8.96
C ALA A 314 7.90 -18.54 -8.87
N TYR A 315 7.44 -17.37 -9.35
CA TYR A 315 6.01 -17.02 -9.38
C TYR A 315 5.20 -17.98 -10.25
N LYS A 316 5.69 -18.38 -11.43
CA LYS A 316 5.01 -19.38 -12.27
C LYS A 316 4.84 -20.73 -11.56
N LEU A 317 5.84 -21.15 -10.78
CA LEU A 317 5.71 -22.36 -9.97
C LEU A 317 4.67 -22.18 -8.86
N VAL A 318 4.66 -21.04 -8.17
CA VAL A 318 3.65 -20.70 -7.16
C VAL A 318 2.25 -20.71 -7.76
N ASP A 319 2.04 -20.10 -8.93
CA ASP A 319 0.76 -20.11 -9.64
C ASP A 319 0.34 -21.55 -9.97
N SER A 320 1.26 -22.37 -10.49
CA SER A 320 0.99 -23.78 -10.80
C SER A 320 0.59 -24.59 -9.56
N ILE A 321 1.25 -24.36 -8.41
CA ILE A 321 0.89 -24.97 -7.13
C ILE A 321 -0.51 -24.49 -6.70
N SER A 322 -0.80 -23.20 -6.86
CA SER A 322 -2.10 -22.63 -6.48
C SER A 322 -3.25 -23.20 -7.30
N GLU A 323 -3.05 -23.43 -8.60
CA GLU A 323 -4.05 -24.06 -9.48
C GLU A 323 -4.37 -25.48 -9.01
N VAL A 324 -3.34 -26.27 -8.66
CA VAL A 324 -3.54 -27.62 -8.12
C VAL A 324 -4.31 -27.59 -6.79
N LEU A 325 -4.00 -26.63 -5.91
CA LEU A 325 -4.68 -26.49 -4.62
C LEU A 325 -6.13 -26.01 -4.74
N ILE A 326 -6.47 -25.28 -5.81
CA ILE A 326 -7.86 -24.87 -6.10
C ILE A 326 -8.69 -26.10 -6.48
N ASP A 327 -8.14 -26.99 -7.30
CA ASP A 327 -8.84 -28.20 -7.75
C ASP A 327 -8.86 -29.29 -6.67
N GLU A 328 -7.75 -29.46 -5.94
CA GLU A 328 -7.57 -30.43 -4.88
C GLU A 328 -6.88 -29.76 -3.67
N PRO A 329 -7.64 -29.32 -2.64
CA PRO A 329 -7.12 -28.57 -1.50
C PRO A 329 -6.39 -29.47 -0.49
N ASP A 330 -5.34 -30.16 -0.94
CA ASP A 330 -4.46 -31.04 -0.18
C ASP A 330 -3.01 -30.57 -0.36
N MET A 331 -2.49 -29.88 0.65
CA MET A 331 -1.15 -29.29 0.65
C MET A 331 -0.05 -30.34 0.48
N LYS A 332 -0.23 -31.53 1.06
CA LYS A 332 0.75 -32.60 0.98
C LYS A 332 0.84 -33.15 -0.44
N LYS A 333 -0.30 -33.40 -1.09
CA LYS A 333 -0.31 -33.85 -2.49
C LYS A 333 0.26 -32.81 -3.44
N ALA A 334 -0.05 -31.52 -3.22
CA ALA A 334 0.54 -30.45 -4.01
C ALA A 334 2.06 -30.39 -3.83
N ALA A 335 2.54 -30.45 -2.58
CA ALA A 335 3.96 -30.52 -2.25
C ALA A 335 4.65 -31.72 -2.94
N ASP A 336 4.08 -32.92 -2.83
CA ASP A 336 4.61 -34.14 -3.47
C ASP A 336 4.63 -34.03 -5.01
N ARG A 337 3.58 -33.45 -5.62
CA ARG A 337 3.49 -33.29 -7.08
C ARG A 337 4.60 -32.40 -7.65
N PHE A 338 4.99 -31.36 -6.93
CA PHE A 338 6.02 -30.42 -7.36
C PHE A 338 7.39 -30.70 -6.73
N GLU A 339 7.53 -31.82 -6.00
CA GLU A 339 8.75 -32.20 -5.27
C GLU A 339 9.24 -31.12 -4.29
N ILE A 340 8.31 -30.38 -3.68
CA ILE A 340 8.60 -29.32 -2.71
C ILE A 340 8.29 -29.80 -1.30
N ARG A 341 9.09 -29.38 -0.33
CA ARG A 341 8.85 -29.68 1.07
C ARG A 341 7.64 -28.91 1.62
N LEU A 342 6.69 -29.64 2.19
CA LEU A 342 5.66 -29.09 3.08
C LEU A 342 6.27 -28.73 4.44
N ASN A 343 5.92 -27.56 4.96
CA ASN A 343 6.39 -27.07 6.25
C ASN A 343 5.19 -26.73 7.14
N GLU A 344 5.42 -26.79 8.45
CA GLU A 344 4.45 -26.43 9.49
C GLU A 344 5.09 -25.38 10.40
N THR A 345 4.27 -24.50 10.95
CA THR A 345 4.72 -23.44 11.86
C THR A 345 4.75 -23.89 13.31
N GLY A 346 3.99 -24.93 13.65
CA GLY A 346 3.64 -25.24 15.03
C GLY A 346 2.62 -24.24 15.58
N PHE A 347 2.13 -24.46 16.80
CA PHE A 347 1.18 -23.54 17.43
C PHE A 347 1.83 -22.20 17.77
N PHE A 348 1.36 -21.13 17.13
CA PHE A 348 1.74 -19.75 17.41
C PHE A 348 0.51 -18.86 17.62
N SER A 349 0.65 -17.79 18.39
CA SER A 349 -0.40 -16.77 18.56
C SER A 349 -0.17 -15.53 17.71
N THR A 350 -1.20 -14.69 17.55
CA THR A 350 -1.14 -13.49 16.70
C THR A 350 -0.09 -12.45 17.12
N ASP A 351 0.37 -12.52 18.36
CA ASP A 351 1.38 -11.65 18.96
C ASP A 351 2.80 -12.23 18.93
N GLU A 352 2.97 -13.46 18.40
CA GLU A 352 4.27 -14.10 18.26
C GLU A 352 4.84 -13.89 16.84
N PRO A 353 6.10 -13.43 16.71
CA PRO A 353 6.73 -13.28 15.40
C PRO A 353 7.08 -14.63 14.79
N LEU A 354 6.59 -14.89 13.57
CA LEU A 354 6.99 -16.04 12.77
C LEU A 354 8.28 -15.74 12.02
N ARG A 355 9.39 -16.37 12.42
CA ARG A 355 10.72 -16.14 11.82
C ARG A 355 10.85 -16.63 10.36
N ASP A 356 9.97 -17.52 9.92
CA ASP A 356 10.11 -18.22 8.63
C ASP A 356 9.03 -17.89 7.59
N ILE A 357 8.01 -17.10 7.96
CA ILE A 357 6.90 -16.70 7.08
C ILE A 357 6.66 -15.18 7.23
N GLY A 358 6.84 -14.44 6.14
CA GLY A 358 6.64 -12.99 6.11
C GLY A 358 7.91 -12.20 6.44
N PHE A 359 7.82 -10.87 6.32
CA PHE A 359 8.91 -9.96 6.67
C PHE A 359 8.93 -9.79 8.19
N SER A 360 9.96 -10.33 8.84
CA SER A 360 10.37 -9.96 10.21
C SER A 360 11.24 -8.72 10.20
#